data_AF-A0A2G6TB57-F1
#
_entry.id   AF-A0A2G6TB57-F1
#
_cell.length_a   1.000
_cell.length_b   1.000
_cell.length_c   1.000
_cell.angle_alpha   90.00
_cell.angle_beta   90.00
_cell.angle_gamma   90.00
#
_symmetry.space_group_name_H-M   'P 1'
#
loop_
_entity.id
_entity.type
_entity.pdbx_description
1 polymer ?
#
loop_
_entity_poly.entity_id
_entity_poly.type
_entity_poly.pdbx_seq_one_letter_code
_entity_poly.pdbx_strand_id
1 'polypeptide(L)'
;MKVKQLYIGHFITLFCGSIIYVLFRSSSLRMFLWFEKLGVLNFIQTIRNFTIDYKNNFPSFILFSFPDGLWLFSYVSVVLYLWKNEIRYENVFWILIVPIIAIMSELGQILKIVPGTFDIIDLLMYLLGTTLPFLIYKKSITINLLNQ
;
A
#
# COMPACT_ATOMS: atom_id res chain seq x y z
N MET A 1 -11.17 3.50 -22.48
CA MET A 1 -11.61 4.10 -21.19
C MET A 1 -11.41 3.17 -19.98
N LYS A 2 -11.70 1.85 -20.06
CA LYS A 2 -11.60 0.91 -18.92
C LYS A 2 -10.19 0.74 -18.32
N VAL A 3 -9.14 0.78 -19.14
CA VAL A 3 -7.75 0.56 -18.70
C VAL A 3 -7.20 1.71 -17.83
N LYS A 4 -7.69 2.94 -18.03
CA LYS A 4 -7.20 4.11 -17.28
C LYS A 4 -7.60 4.09 -15.79
N GLN A 5 -8.66 3.38 -15.42
CA GLN A 5 -9.18 3.39 -14.05
C GLN A 5 -8.22 2.76 -13.04
N LEU A 6 -7.58 1.64 -13.40
CA LEU A 6 -6.58 0.96 -12.58
C LEU A 6 -5.33 1.82 -12.39
N TYR A 7 -4.87 2.47 -13.46
CA TYR A 7 -3.76 3.42 -13.40
C TYR A 7 -4.09 4.60 -12.46
N ILE A 8 -5.26 5.23 -12.64
CA ILE A 8 -5.70 6.33 -11.77
C ILE A 8 -5.82 5.86 -10.31
N GLY A 9 -6.41 4.68 -10.08
CA GLY A 9 -6.52 4.07 -8.76
C GLY A 9 -5.17 3.87 -8.08
N HIS A 10 -4.19 3.33 -8.83
CA HIS A 10 -2.82 3.18 -8.39
C HIS A 10 -2.21 4.52 -7.92
N PHE A 11 -2.27 5.55 -8.76
CA PHE A 11 -1.67 6.85 -8.43
C PHE A 11 -2.34 7.50 -7.22
N ILE A 12 -3.68 7.49 -7.16
CA ILE A 12 -4.42 8.10 -6.05
C ILE A 12 -4.08 7.39 -4.73
N THR A 13 -4.14 6.07 -4.69
CA THR A 13 -3.91 5.32 -3.45
C THR A 13 -2.46 5.35 -3.00
N LEU A 14 -1.50 5.27 -3.93
CA LEU A 14 -0.08 5.46 -3.63
C LEU A 14 0.15 6.81 -2.97
N PHE A 15 -0.34 7.87 -3.63
CA PHE A 15 -0.13 9.24 -3.20
C PHE A 15 -0.78 9.50 -1.83
N CYS A 16 -2.03 9.07 -1.64
CA CYS A 16 -2.72 9.21 -0.36
C CYS A 16 -1.99 8.47 0.77
N GLY A 17 -1.59 7.22 0.57
CA GLY A 17 -0.85 6.46 1.57
C GLY A 17 0.49 7.11 1.90
N SER A 18 1.24 7.52 0.88
CA SER A 18 2.52 8.21 1.05
C SER A 18 2.38 9.57 1.76
N ILE A 19 1.34 10.36 1.47
CA ILE A 19 1.08 11.63 2.17
C ILE A 19 0.82 11.39 3.66
N ILE A 20 -0.07 10.45 4.00
CA ILE A 20 -0.37 10.13 5.40
C ILE A 20 0.93 9.71 6.11
N TYR A 21 1.72 8.87 5.43
CA TYR A 21 2.96 8.35 5.99
C TYR A 21 4.02 9.45 6.21
N VAL A 22 4.24 10.32 5.22
CA VAL A 22 5.25 11.38 5.31
C VAL A 22 4.86 12.45 6.33
N LEU A 23 3.58 12.82 6.39
CA LEU A 23 3.14 13.96 7.20
C LEU A 23 2.99 13.63 8.69
N PHE A 24 2.55 12.41 9.03
CA PHE A 24 2.13 12.09 10.41
C PHE A 24 2.98 11.03 11.13
N ARG A 25 3.82 10.26 10.41
CA ARG A 25 4.64 9.21 11.03
C ARG A 25 5.87 9.75 11.76
N SER A 26 6.49 8.92 12.60
CA SER A 26 7.74 9.29 13.30
C SER A 26 8.85 9.70 12.33
N SER A 27 9.64 10.72 12.70
CA SER A 27 10.86 11.12 12.00
C SER A 27 12.00 10.10 12.10
N SER A 28 11.92 9.14 13.04
CA SER A 28 12.91 8.06 13.19
C SER A 28 12.89 7.01 12.06
N LEU A 29 11.93 7.10 11.15
CA LEU A 29 11.82 6.16 10.04
C LEU A 29 12.92 6.37 9.00
N ARG A 30 13.38 5.27 8.38
CA ARG A 30 14.48 5.27 7.39
C ARG A 30 14.25 6.23 6.21
N MET A 31 12.99 6.50 5.85
CA MET A 31 12.65 7.44 4.78
C MET A 31 13.17 8.87 5.05
N PHE A 32 13.24 9.31 6.31
CA PHE A 32 13.77 10.65 6.63
C PHE A 32 15.28 10.75 6.38
N LEU A 33 16.02 9.65 6.55
CA LEU A 33 17.43 9.59 6.14
C LEU A 33 17.57 9.71 4.62
N TRP A 34 16.61 9.21 3.85
CA TRP A 34 16.61 9.39 2.39
C TRP A 34 16.28 10.83 2.00
N PHE A 35 15.31 11.46 2.66
CA PHE A 35 15.00 12.88 2.45
C PHE A 35 16.17 13.80 2.79
N GLU A 36 16.94 13.46 3.82
CA GLU A 36 18.18 14.15 4.16
C GLU A 36 19.20 14.04 3.03
N LYS A 37 19.48 12.82 2.56
CA LYS A 37 20.42 12.57 1.44
C LYS A 37 20.00 13.24 0.14
N LEU A 38 18.70 13.39 -0.09
CA LEU A 38 18.16 14.08 -1.27
C LEU A 38 18.08 15.61 -1.10
N GLY A 39 18.42 16.15 0.07
CA GLY A 39 18.37 17.59 0.35
C GLY A 39 16.95 18.16 0.48
N VAL A 40 15.92 17.31 0.58
CA VAL A 40 14.51 17.73 0.65
C VAL A 40 13.94 17.71 2.08
N LEU A 41 14.73 17.27 3.06
CA LEU A 41 14.29 17.11 4.45
C LEU A 41 13.70 18.41 5.02
N ASN A 42 14.36 19.56 4.81
CA ASN A 42 13.90 20.85 5.35
C ASN A 42 12.51 21.21 4.81
N PHE A 43 12.28 21.04 3.50
CA PHE A 43 10.97 21.28 2.88
C PHE A 43 9.88 20.39 3.50
N ILE A 44 10.17 19.09 3.66
CA ILE A 44 9.24 18.15 4.29
C ILE A 44 8.98 18.55 5.76
N GLN A 45 10.01 18.91 6.52
CA GLN A 45 9.85 19.35 7.91
C GLN A 45 9.01 20.62 8.03
N THR A 46 9.17 21.60 7.13
CA THR A 46 8.33 22.80 7.10
C THR A 46 6.85 22.44 6.96
N ILE A 47 6.50 21.53 6.04
CA ILE A 47 5.11 21.08 5.88
C ILE A 47 4.65 20.33 7.14
N ARG A 48 5.51 19.45 7.67
CA ARG A 48 5.18 18.61 8.84
C ARG A 48 4.93 19.40 10.11
N ASN A 49 5.56 20.56 10.29
CA ASN A 49 5.32 21.43 11.44
C ASN A 49 3.85 21.88 11.52
N PHE A 50 3.12 21.90 10.39
CA PHE A 50 1.68 22.19 10.37
C PHE A 50 0.80 20.96 10.59
N THR A 51 1.33 19.74 10.48
CA THR A 51 0.52 18.51 10.50
C THR A 51 0.76 17.62 11.71
N ILE A 52 1.97 17.63 12.26
CA ILE A 52 2.38 16.66 13.28
C ILE A 52 1.61 16.82 14.60
N ASP A 53 1.22 18.04 14.95
CA ASP A 53 0.44 18.32 16.16
C ASP A 53 -0.97 17.74 16.07
N TYR A 54 -1.51 17.60 14.86
CA TYR A 54 -2.81 16.99 14.60
C TYR A 54 -2.77 15.46 14.58
N LYS A 55 -1.60 14.83 14.69
CA LYS A 55 -1.45 13.37 14.69
C LYS A 55 -2.36 12.70 15.73
N ASN A 56 -2.47 13.28 16.92
CA ASN A 56 -3.27 12.72 18.02
C ASN A 56 -4.79 12.82 17.78
N ASN A 57 -5.22 13.61 16.78
CA ASN A 57 -6.63 13.71 16.41
C ASN A 57 -7.07 12.56 15.49
N PHE A 58 -6.14 11.78 14.95
CA PHE A 58 -6.43 10.63 14.10
C PHE A 58 -6.41 9.33 14.91
N PRO A 59 -7.37 8.42 14.66
CA PRO A 59 -7.28 7.04 15.11
C PRO A 59 -5.95 6.41 14.69
N SER A 60 -5.37 5.58 15.56
CA SER A 60 -4.10 4.89 15.30
C SER A 60 -4.13 4.13 13.97
N PHE A 61 -5.18 3.38 13.67
CA PHE A 61 -5.23 2.60 12.43
C PHE A 61 -5.05 3.44 11.15
N ILE A 62 -5.49 4.71 11.13
CA ILE A 62 -5.32 5.61 9.98
C ILE A 62 -3.83 5.90 9.75
N LEU A 63 -3.06 5.98 10.82
CA LEU A 63 -1.65 6.34 10.78
C LEU A 63 -0.71 5.13 10.70
N PHE A 64 -1.12 3.98 11.22
CA PHE A 64 -0.29 2.79 11.36
C PHE A 64 -0.59 1.73 10.29
N SER A 65 -1.87 1.51 9.94
CA SER A 65 -2.29 0.36 9.11
C SER A 65 -2.87 0.76 7.75
N PHE A 66 -3.61 1.87 7.71
CA PHE A 66 -4.31 2.32 6.51
C PHE A 66 -3.39 2.65 5.32
N PRO A 67 -2.21 3.29 5.50
CA PRO A 67 -1.29 3.56 4.40
C PRO A 67 -0.84 2.27 3.70
N ASP A 68 -0.60 1.20 4.45
CA ASP A 68 -0.16 -0.06 3.88
C ASP A 68 -1.25 -0.75 3.05
N GLY A 69 -2.50 -0.68 3.50
CA GLY A 69 -3.66 -1.11 2.71
C GLY A 69 -3.80 -0.32 1.39
N LEU A 70 -3.57 0.99 1.43
CA LEU A 70 -3.56 1.84 0.22
C LEU A 70 -2.40 1.47 -0.72
N TRP A 71 -1.23 1.14 -0.18
CA TRP A 71 -0.09 0.69 -0.98
C TRP A 71 -0.31 -0.68 -1.62
N LEU A 72 -0.94 -1.62 -0.93
CA LEU A 72 -1.33 -2.91 -1.51
C LEU A 72 -2.39 -2.76 -2.60
N PHE A 73 -3.40 -1.90 -2.38
CA PHE A 73 -4.36 -1.53 -3.41
C PHE A 73 -3.65 -0.99 -4.65
N SER A 74 -2.72 -0.06 -4.41
CA SER A 74 -1.93 0.58 -5.43
C SER A 74 -1.10 -0.42 -6.24
N TYR A 75 -0.44 -1.34 -5.54
CA TYR A 75 0.36 -2.42 -6.13
C TYR A 75 -0.50 -3.33 -7.01
N VAL A 76 -1.58 -3.90 -6.48
CA VAL A 76 -2.45 -4.79 -7.24
C VAL A 76 -3.02 -4.07 -8.47
N SER A 77 -3.41 -2.81 -8.31
CA SER A 77 -3.95 -2.00 -9.42
C SER A 77 -2.93 -1.79 -10.55
N VAL A 78 -1.67 -1.47 -10.23
CA VAL A 78 -0.65 -1.27 -11.27
C VAL A 78 -0.23 -2.57 -11.92
N VAL A 79 -0.11 -3.67 -11.17
CA VAL A 79 0.21 -4.98 -11.75
C VAL A 79 -0.89 -5.40 -12.72
N LEU A 80 -2.16 -5.30 -12.33
CA LEU A 80 -3.29 -5.56 -13.24
C LEU A 80 -3.23 -4.68 -14.48
N TYR A 81 -2.95 -3.39 -14.33
CA TYR A 81 -2.80 -2.46 -15.45
C TYR A 81 -1.68 -2.87 -16.41
N LEU A 82 -0.50 -3.24 -15.90
CA LEU A 82 0.65 -3.70 -16.69
C LEU A 82 0.31 -4.97 -17.49
N TRP A 83 -0.51 -5.84 -16.93
CA TRP A 83 -1.02 -7.04 -17.59
C TRP A 83 -2.29 -6.80 -18.43
N LYS A 84 -2.55 -5.56 -18.84
CA LYS A 84 -3.70 -5.17 -19.67
C LYS A 84 -5.05 -5.56 -19.07
N ASN A 85 -5.13 -5.59 -17.75
CA ASN A 85 -6.27 -5.98 -16.94
C ASN A 85 -6.69 -7.45 -17.11
N GLU A 86 -5.80 -8.32 -17.60
CA GLU A 86 -6.06 -9.74 -17.71
C GLU A 86 -5.40 -10.49 -16.55
N ILE A 87 -6.12 -11.48 -16.00
CA ILE A 87 -5.58 -12.43 -15.03
C ILE A 87 -5.38 -13.77 -15.75
N ARG A 88 -4.14 -14.24 -15.78
CA ARG A 88 -3.71 -15.51 -16.39
C ARG A 88 -2.75 -16.22 -15.45
N TYR A 89 -2.50 -17.51 -15.66
CA TYR A 89 -1.63 -18.27 -14.77
C TYR A 89 -0.24 -17.66 -14.62
N GLU A 90 0.31 -17.14 -15.71
CA GLU A 90 1.65 -16.51 -15.72
C GLU A 90 1.76 -15.28 -14.82
N ASN A 91 0.66 -14.58 -14.55
CA ASN A 91 0.68 -13.31 -13.82
C ASN A 91 0.06 -13.35 -12.42
N VAL A 92 -0.65 -14.42 -12.06
CA VAL A 92 -1.20 -14.61 -10.70
C VAL A 92 -0.09 -14.51 -9.65
N PHE A 93 1.08 -15.07 -9.93
CA PHE A 93 2.25 -14.95 -9.04
C PHE A 93 2.61 -13.48 -8.76
N TRP A 94 2.72 -12.66 -9.81
CA TRP A 94 3.03 -11.24 -9.68
C TRP A 94 1.93 -10.46 -8.97
N ILE A 95 0.67 -10.83 -9.18
CA ILE A 95 -0.46 -10.19 -8.50
C ILE A 95 -0.42 -10.46 -6.98
N LEU A 96 -0.05 -11.68 -6.57
CA LEU A 96 -0.19 -12.14 -5.19
C LEU A 96 1.11 -12.10 -4.36
N ILE A 97 2.29 -12.00 -4.97
CA ILE A 97 3.56 -12.08 -4.23
C ILE A 97 3.67 -11.04 -3.11
N VAL A 98 3.38 -9.76 -3.37
CA VAL A 98 3.48 -8.71 -2.34
C VAL A 98 2.40 -8.86 -1.26
N PRO A 99 1.10 -9.09 -1.59
CA PRO A 99 0.09 -9.45 -0.58
C PRO A 99 0.48 -10.63 0.32
N ILE A 100 1.01 -11.71 -0.26
CA ILE A 100 1.44 -12.90 0.49
C ILE A 100 2.59 -12.53 1.42
N ILE A 101 3.60 -11.82 0.92
CA ILE A 101 4.73 -11.39 1.76
C ILE A 101 4.25 -10.50 2.91
N ALA A 102 3.33 -9.56 2.66
CA ALA A 102 2.80 -8.67 3.70
C ALA A 102 2.10 -9.47 4.82
N ILE A 103 1.18 -10.38 4.44
CA ILE A 103 0.46 -11.23 5.40
C ILE A 103 1.43 -12.18 6.14
N MET A 104 2.37 -12.81 5.44
CA MET A 104 3.36 -13.71 6.06
C MET A 104 4.31 -12.96 6.99
N SER A 105 4.69 -11.72 6.64
CA SER A 105 5.50 -10.86 7.51
C SER A 105 4.78 -10.59 8.82
N GLU A 106 3.48 -10.29 8.77
CA GLU A 106 2.65 -10.05 9.94
C GLU A 106 2.48 -11.29 10.82
N LEU A 107 2.19 -12.45 10.22
CA LEU A 107 2.15 -13.72 10.95
C LEU A 107 3.53 -14.10 11.53
N GLY A 108 4.61 -13.76 10.83
CA GLY A 108 5.98 -13.97 11.30
C GLY A 108 6.34 -13.17 12.55
N GLN A 109 5.64 -12.07 12.84
CA GLN A 109 5.81 -11.29 14.06
C GLN A 109 5.25 -12.04 15.29
N ILE A 110 4.21 -12.87 15.13
CA ILE A 110 3.69 -13.74 16.21
C ILE A 110 4.79 -14.69 16.68
N LEU A 111 5.52 -15.26 15.73
CA LEU A 111 6.64 -16.18 15.99
C LEU A 111 7.94 -15.46 16.36
N LYS A 112 7.95 -14.12 16.39
CA LYS A 112 9.12 -13.26 16.60
C LYS A 112 10.27 -13.51 15.62
N ILE A 113 9.97 -14.10 14.46
CA ILE A 113 10.92 -14.30 13.35
C ILE A 113 11.15 -12.97 12.63
N VAL A 114 10.09 -12.17 12.52
CA VAL A 114 10.11 -10.84 11.92
C VAL A 114 10.01 -9.79 13.04
N PRO A 115 10.88 -8.76 13.05
CA PRO A 115 10.78 -7.67 14.01
C PRO A 115 9.52 -6.85 13.73
N GLY A 116 8.67 -6.67 14.75
CA GLY A 116 7.41 -5.94 14.63
C GLY A 116 6.50 -6.19 15.82
N THR A 117 5.26 -5.72 15.72
CA THR A 117 4.20 -5.99 16.69
C THR A 117 2.98 -6.45 15.92
N PHE A 118 2.56 -7.68 16.16
CA PHE A 118 1.41 -8.26 15.48
C PHE A 118 0.15 -7.41 15.73
N ASP A 119 -0.49 -6.96 14.65
CA ASP A 119 -1.74 -6.21 14.66
C ASP A 119 -2.75 -6.82 13.67
N ILE A 120 -3.93 -7.17 14.18
CA ILE A 120 -5.03 -7.71 13.40
C ILE A 120 -5.55 -6.66 12.38
N ILE A 121 -5.44 -5.38 12.70
CA ILE A 121 -5.84 -4.30 11.81
C ILE A 121 -4.91 -4.22 10.59
N ASP A 122 -3.63 -4.53 10.73
CA ASP A 122 -2.69 -4.60 9.60
C ASP A 122 -3.10 -5.73 8.64
N LEU A 123 -3.41 -6.92 9.17
CA LEU A 123 -3.97 -8.02 8.37
C LEU A 123 -5.26 -7.63 7.64
N LEU A 124 -6.19 -6.97 8.33
CA LEU A 124 -7.43 -6.50 7.73
C LEU A 124 -7.15 -5.51 6.58
N MET A 125 -6.25 -4.56 6.78
CA MET A 125 -5.87 -3.58 5.75
C MET A 125 -5.18 -4.25 4.56
N TYR A 126 -4.38 -5.30 4.79
CA TYR A 126 -3.76 -6.06 3.71
C TYR A 126 -4.77 -6.83 2.88
N LEU A 127 -5.74 -7.47 3.55
CA LEU A 127 -6.84 -8.17 2.88
C LEU A 127 -7.71 -7.19 2.07
N LEU A 128 -8.09 -6.06 2.65
CA LEU A 128 -8.87 -5.02 1.97
C LEU A 128 -8.11 -4.42 0.80
N GLY A 129 -6.86 -4.01 1.00
CA GLY A 129 -5.99 -3.46 -0.04
C GLY A 129 -5.82 -4.42 -1.21
N THR A 130 -5.70 -5.71 -0.93
CA THR A 130 -5.57 -6.73 -1.98
C THR A 130 -6.88 -6.99 -2.72
N THR A 131 -8.01 -7.07 -2.00
CA THR A 131 -9.30 -7.51 -2.58
C THR A 131 -10.11 -6.40 -3.24
N LEU A 132 -10.05 -5.17 -2.72
CA LEU A 132 -10.83 -4.04 -3.22
C LEU A 132 -10.57 -3.70 -4.70
N PRO A 133 -9.34 -3.75 -5.25
CA PRO A 133 -9.11 -3.53 -6.68
C PRO A 133 -9.95 -4.46 -7.56
N PHE A 134 -10.07 -5.75 -7.20
CA PHE A 134 -10.88 -6.71 -7.95
C PHE A 134 -12.37 -6.42 -7.87
N LEU A 135 -12.84 -5.92 -6.72
CA LEU A 135 -14.24 -5.56 -6.51
C LEU A 135 -14.61 -4.27 -7.27
N ILE A 136 -13.80 -3.23 -7.13
CA ILE A 136 -14.03 -1.90 -7.73
C ILE A 136 -13.88 -1.98 -9.26
N TYR A 137 -12.86 -2.67 -9.76
CA TYR A 137 -12.56 -2.75 -11.19
C TYR A 137 -13.05 -4.02 -11.86
N LYS A 138 -13.98 -4.76 -11.24
CA LYS A 138 -14.53 -6.04 -11.75
C LYS A 138 -14.92 -6.00 -13.23
N LYS A 139 -15.57 -4.91 -13.69
CA LYS A 139 -16.04 -4.74 -15.08
C LYS A 139 -14.92 -4.47 -16.09
N SER A 140 -13.73 -4.17 -15.60
CA SER A 140 -12.53 -3.81 -16.35
C SER A 140 -11.48 -4.93 -16.36
N ILE A 141 -11.67 -5.98 -15.55
CA ILE A 141 -10.79 -7.14 -15.41
C ILE A 141 -11.36 -8.34 -16.17
N THR A 142 -10.50 -9.04 -16.91
CA THR A 142 -10.84 -10.29 -17.60
C THR A 142 -10.04 -11.44 -17.00
N ILE A 143 -10.69 -12.57 -16.74
CA ILE A 143 -10.07 -13.75 -16.11
C ILE A 143 -9.97 -14.86 -17.15
N ASN A 144 -8.76 -15.21 -17.55
CA ASN A 144 -8.44 -16.23 -18.55
C ASN A 144 -7.48 -17.25 -17.94
N LEU A 145 -8.01 -18.16 -17.12
CA LEU A 145 -7.23 -19.18 -16.40
C LEU A 145 -7.30 -20.56 -17.09
N LEU A 146 -7.57 -20.64 -18.40
CA LEU A 146 -7.87 -21.93 -19.04
C LEU A 146 -6.97 -22.30 -20.24
N ASN A 147 -5.92 -21.52 -20.54
CA ASN A 147 -5.05 -21.81 -21.67
C ASN A 147 -3.61 -22.00 -21.18
N GLN A 148 -3.16 -23.27 -21.15
CA GLN A 148 -1.74 -23.63 -21.32
C GLN A 148 -1.42 -23.63 -22.81
#